data_AF-A0A961AY74-F1
#
_entry.id   AF-A0A961AY74-F1
#
_cell.length_a   1.000
_cell.length_b   1.000
_cell.length_c   1.000
_cell.angle_alpha   90.00
_cell.angle_beta   90.00
_cell.angle_gamma   90.00
#
_symmetry.space_group_name_H-M   'P 1'
#
loop_
_entity.id
_entity.type
_entity.pdbx_description
1 polymer ?
#
loop_
_entity_poly.entity_id
_entity_poly.type
_entity_poly.pdbx_seq_one_letter_code
_entity_poly.pdbx_strand_id
1 'polypeptide(L)'
;MQQTDLDRWLRKKFIYITRIYCNTLPRELPSGLLVEEAPEESGGRYLYKLSTRSEKLIERVSEALQAENITYTARVEDRQTPLNWLLNNPHKSFSMRMLWAVIAAAGLVFALSGAPQAIWARVSHKPEHSGSLVDQYNEATQKAKDDTLIYRKDSRDLMEIDKRKH
;
A
#
# COMPACT_ATOMS: atom_id res chain seq x y z
N MET A 1 16.43 -5.48 10.49
CA MET A 1 15.78 -5.20 9.19
C MET A 1 16.65 -4.21 8.44
N GLN A 2 17.23 -4.63 7.33
CA GLN A 2 18.12 -3.81 6.52
C GLN A 2 17.27 -2.73 5.82
N GLN A 3 17.61 -1.45 6.00
CA GLN A 3 17.03 -0.38 5.18
C GLN A 3 17.40 -0.65 3.73
N THR A 4 16.43 -0.49 2.82
CA THR A 4 16.70 -0.62 1.38
C THR A 4 17.61 0.52 0.93
N ASP A 5 18.48 0.28 -0.05
CA ASP A 5 19.38 1.31 -0.58
C ASP A 5 18.61 2.53 -1.10
N LEU A 6 17.39 2.31 -1.61
CA LEU A 6 16.48 3.36 -2.03
C LEU A 6 16.01 4.24 -0.87
N ASP A 7 15.70 3.67 0.30
CA ASP A 7 15.35 4.43 1.51
C ASP A 7 16.53 5.28 1.99
N ARG A 8 17.74 4.70 1.98
CA ARG A 8 18.97 5.42 2.34
C ARG A 8 19.26 6.56 1.36
N TRP A 9 19.07 6.34 0.06
CA TRP A 9 19.26 7.35 -0.97
C TRP A 9 18.24 8.51 -0.83
N LEU A 10 16.96 8.19 -0.62
CA LEU A 10 15.91 9.18 -0.37
C LEU A 10 16.22 10.01 0.87
N ARG A 11 16.66 9.36 1.96
CA ARG A 11 17.04 10.02 3.21
C ARG A 11 18.21 10.99 2.99
N LYS A 12 19.26 10.54 2.29
CA LYS A 12 20.41 11.38 1.92
C LYS A 12 19.99 12.57 1.05
N LYS A 13 19.06 12.36 0.11
CA LYS A 13 18.67 13.38 -0.86
C LYS A 13 17.71 14.43 -0.30
N PHE A 14 16.78 14.03 0.58
CA PHE A 14 15.65 14.88 0.97
C PHE A 14 15.63 15.28 2.45
N ILE A 15 16.23 14.48 3.35
CA ILE A 15 16.18 14.73 4.80
C ILE A 15 17.45 15.39 5.29
N TYR A 16 18.60 14.91 4.82
CA TYR A 16 19.88 15.36 5.35
C TYR A 16 20.23 16.77 4.85
N ILE A 17 20.57 17.63 5.81
CA ILE A 17 21.25 18.90 5.57
C ILE A 17 22.62 18.81 6.23
N THR A 18 23.65 19.23 5.51
CA THR A 18 24.97 19.39 6.10
C THR A 18 25.09 20.80 6.66
N ARG A 19 25.43 20.88 7.93
CA ARG A 19 25.72 22.11 8.65
C ARG A 19 27.22 22.15 8.94
N ILE A 20 27.87 23.20 8.49
CA ILE A 20 29.29 23.45 8.71
C ILE A 20 29.37 24.60 9.72
N TYR A 21 30.01 24.34 10.85
CA TYR A 21 30.22 25.32 11.91
C TYR A 21 31.65 25.85 11.82
N CYS A 22 31.81 27.17 11.83
CA CYS A 22 33.11 27.83 11.72
C CYS A 22 33.17 29.10 12.57
N ASN A 23 34.38 29.52 12.95
CA ASN A 23 34.57 30.74 13.75
C ASN A 23 34.66 31.98 12.88
N THR A 24 35.13 31.84 11.65
CA THR A 24 35.36 32.95 10.73
C THR A 24 34.84 32.53 9.36
N LEU A 25 34.23 33.47 8.63
CA LEU A 25 33.80 33.23 7.27
C LEU A 25 35.00 33.41 6.31
N PRO A 26 35.12 32.54 5.28
CA PRO A 26 36.12 32.74 4.24
C PRO A 26 35.79 33.98 3.42
N ARG A 27 36.79 34.55 2.75
CA ARG A 27 36.63 35.76 1.91
C ARG A 27 35.69 35.53 0.74
N GLU A 28 35.73 34.34 0.17
CA GLU A 28 34.89 33.95 -0.96
C GLU A 28 33.92 32.84 -0.53
N LEU A 29 32.64 33.18 -0.47
CA LEU A 29 31.56 32.23 -0.19
C LEU A 29 30.84 31.88 -1.49
N PRO A 30 30.70 30.58 -1.83
CA PRO A 30 29.96 30.19 -3.01
C PRO A 30 28.47 30.53 -2.83
N SER A 31 27.86 31.07 -3.88
CA SER A 31 26.44 31.47 -3.89
C SER A 31 25.51 30.30 -3.59
N GLY A 32 24.43 30.56 -2.84
CA GLY A 32 23.41 29.55 -2.51
C GLY A 32 23.65 28.80 -1.21
N LEU A 33 24.66 29.20 -0.44
CA LEU A 33 24.74 28.84 0.98
C LEU A 33 23.81 29.71 1.81
N LEU A 34 23.19 29.08 2.80
CA LEU A 34 22.44 29.80 3.82
C LEU A 34 23.37 29.95 5.03
N VAL A 35 23.79 31.20 5.26
CA VAL A 35 24.66 31.61 6.35
C VAL A 35 23.79 32.12 7.49
N GLU A 36 23.89 31.46 8.64
CA GLU A 36 23.26 31.86 9.90
C GLU A 36 24.35 32.16 10.92
N GLU A 37 24.14 33.18 11.75
CA GLU A 37 24.94 33.34 12.96
C GLU A 37 24.46 32.30 13.98
N ALA A 38 25.41 31.61 14.63
CA ALA A 38 25.05 30.53 15.54
C ALA A 38 24.30 31.10 16.75
N PRO A 39 23.13 30.55 17.12
CA PRO A 39 22.44 30.99 18.32
C PRO A 39 23.29 30.69 19.55
N GLU A 40 23.38 31.66 20.46
CA GLU A 40 24.18 31.61 21.69
C GLU A 40 23.86 30.36 22.54
N GLU A 41 22.64 29.85 22.43
CA GLU A 41 22.14 28.62 23.06
C GLU A 41 22.93 27.35 22.68
N SER A 42 23.65 27.35 21.56
CA SER A 42 24.46 26.20 21.15
C SER A 42 25.67 25.96 22.06
N GLY A 43 25.96 26.85 23.02
CA GLY A 43 27.09 26.72 23.96
C GLY A 43 28.45 26.53 23.27
N GLY A 44 28.52 26.89 21.99
CA GLY A 44 29.55 26.44 21.07
C GLY A 44 30.57 27.52 20.78
N ARG A 45 31.82 27.11 20.53
CA ARG A 45 32.94 27.98 20.14
C ARG A 45 32.81 28.61 18.74
N TYR A 46 31.72 28.31 18.01
CA TYR A 46 31.53 28.65 16.60
C TYR A 46 30.58 29.84 16.45
N LEU A 47 30.99 30.84 15.66
CA LEU A 47 30.22 32.06 15.41
C LEU A 47 29.25 31.90 14.24
N TYR A 48 29.65 31.13 13.22
CA TYR A 48 28.89 31.00 11.98
C TYR A 48 28.47 29.56 11.73
N LYS A 49 27.25 29.43 11.20
CA LYS A 49 26.62 28.19 10.78
C LYS A 49 26.26 28.30 9.30
N LEU A 50 26.93 27.49 8.51
CA LEU A 50 26.75 27.38 7.07
C LEU A 50 25.89 26.16 6.78
N SER A 51 24.76 26.31 6.10
CA SER A 51 23.87 25.20 5.77
C SER A 51 23.67 25.06 4.27
N THR A 52 23.79 23.81 3.79
CA THR A 52 23.62 23.48 2.37
C THR A 52 23.14 22.04 2.16
N ARG A 53 22.53 21.80 1.00
CA ARG A 53 22.09 20.45 0.53
C ARG A 53 22.98 19.88 -0.57
N SER A 54 23.76 20.74 -1.21
CA SER A 54 24.54 20.35 -2.38
C SER A 54 25.88 19.80 -1.93
N GLU A 55 26.13 18.52 -2.21
CA GLU A 55 27.41 17.85 -1.96
C GLU A 55 28.57 18.61 -2.61
N LYS A 56 28.36 19.13 -3.83
CA LYS A 56 29.35 19.98 -4.53
C LYS A 56 29.63 21.31 -3.83
N LEU A 57 28.64 21.90 -3.15
CA LEU A 57 28.86 23.14 -2.41
C LEU A 57 29.59 22.87 -1.09
N ILE A 58 29.30 21.73 -0.44
CA ILE A 58 30.02 21.31 0.77
C ILE A 58 31.50 21.15 0.48
N GLU A 59 31.83 20.48 -0.62
CA GLU A 59 33.22 20.28 -1.07
C GLU A 59 33.92 21.62 -1.33
N ARG A 60 33.31 22.52 -2.11
CA ARG A 60 33.86 23.85 -2.37
C ARG A 60 34.05 24.71 -1.11
N VAL A 61 33.09 24.66 -0.18
CA VAL A 61 33.21 25.39 1.10
C VAL A 61 34.30 24.78 1.96
N SER A 62 34.40 23.44 1.98
CA SER A 62 35.46 22.73 2.69
C SER A 62 36.83 23.11 2.15
N GLU A 63 37.00 23.16 0.82
CA GLU A 63 38.22 23.61 0.17
C GLU A 63 38.57 25.06 0.52
N ALA A 64 37.59 25.97 0.47
CA ALA A 64 37.80 27.38 0.82
C ALA A 64 38.20 27.57 2.28
N LEU A 65 37.56 26.85 3.21
CA LEU A 65 37.89 26.90 4.64
C LEU A 65 39.29 26.33 4.91
N GLN A 66 39.68 25.25 4.21
CA GLN A 66 41.01 24.66 4.31
C GLN A 66 42.09 25.59 3.74
N ALA A 67 41.83 26.25 2.61
CA ALA A 67 42.76 27.18 1.99
C ALA A 67 43.11 28.37 2.91
N GLU A 68 42.15 28.82 3.72
CA GLU A 68 42.34 29.91 4.69
C GLU A 68 42.79 29.42 6.09
N ASN A 69 43.06 28.12 6.26
CA ASN A 69 43.39 27.49 7.55
C ASN A 69 42.35 27.77 8.67
N ILE A 70 41.07 27.85 8.29
CA ILE A 70 39.98 28.08 9.24
C ILE A 70 39.53 26.72 9.78
N THR A 71 39.53 26.55 11.11
CA THR A 71 38.98 25.35 11.74
C THR A 71 37.47 25.32 11.61
N TYR A 72 36.94 24.20 11.09
CA TYR A 72 35.51 23.98 10.95
C TYR A 72 35.10 22.58 11.40
N THR A 73 33.82 22.42 11.73
CA THR A 73 33.21 21.12 12.02
C THR A 73 31.98 20.94 11.14
N ALA A 74 31.95 19.88 10.34
CA ALA A 74 30.77 19.49 9.57
C ALA A 74 29.93 18.47 10.35
N ARG A 75 28.63 18.72 10.46
CA ARG A 75 27.64 17.78 11.01
C ARG A 75 26.52 17.57 10.00
N VAL A 76 26.11 16.33 9.84
CA VAL A 76 24.91 15.97 9.09
C VAL A 76 23.76 15.95 10.08
N GLU A 77 22.77 16.82 9.86
CA GLU A 77 21.61 16.94 10.72
C GLU A 77 20.32 16.70 9.93
N ASP A 78 19.33 16.12 10.60
CA ASP A 78 18.01 15.91 10.02
C ASP A 78 17.28 17.23 9.92
N ARG A 79 16.79 17.54 8.72
CA ARG A 79 15.97 18.71 8.51
C ARG A 79 14.63 18.54 9.24
N GLN A 80 14.33 19.50 10.11
CA GLN A 80 12.96 19.70 10.62
C GLN A 80 12.07 20.23 9.48
N THR A 81 11.63 19.32 8.62
CA THR A 81 10.59 19.58 7.61
C THR A 81 9.31 18.91 8.09
N PRO A 82 8.12 19.43 7.78
CA PRO A 82 6.88 18.67 7.99
C PRO A 82 6.97 17.27 7.37
N LEU A 83 7.61 17.13 6.19
CA LEU A 83 7.88 15.85 5.52
C LEU A 83 8.74 14.86 6.32
N ASN A 84 9.46 15.31 7.36
CA ASN A 84 10.27 14.45 8.21
C ASN A 84 9.38 13.40 8.91
N TRP A 85 8.14 13.74 9.26
CA TRP A 85 7.18 12.78 9.84
C TRP A 85 6.86 11.60 8.92
N LEU A 86 6.92 11.82 7.59
CA LEU A 86 6.57 10.80 6.61
C LEU A 86 7.77 9.90 6.32
N LEU A 87 8.95 10.52 6.20
CA LEU A 87 10.18 9.89 5.75
C LEU A 87 11.04 9.31 6.90
N ASN A 88 10.98 9.89 8.09
CA ASN A 88 11.86 9.54 9.21
C ASN A 88 11.13 8.73 10.28
N ASN A 89 10.50 7.62 9.87
CA ASN A 89 10.07 6.60 10.82
C ASN A 89 11.13 5.51 10.89
N PRO A 90 11.90 5.39 12.00
CA PRO A 90 12.94 4.37 12.10
C PRO A 90 12.38 2.94 12.07
N HIS A 91 11.12 2.76 12.45
CA HIS A 91 10.49 1.44 12.57
C HIS A 91 9.75 0.94 11.32
N LYS A 92 9.55 1.76 10.27
CA LYS A 92 8.83 1.36 9.05
C LYS A 92 9.50 1.92 7.80
N SER A 93 9.81 1.07 6.83
CA SER A 93 10.41 1.48 5.56
C SER A 93 9.47 2.39 4.76
N PHE A 94 10.01 3.49 4.23
CA PHE A 94 9.25 4.43 3.39
C PHE A 94 8.59 3.73 2.20
N SER A 95 9.32 2.83 1.53
CA SER A 95 8.81 2.05 0.40
C SER A 95 7.58 1.22 0.77
N MET A 96 7.54 0.65 1.98
CA MET A 96 6.39 -0.11 2.44
C MET A 96 5.18 0.80 2.67
N ARG A 97 5.37 2.00 3.24
CA ARG A 97 4.29 2.98 3.40
C ARG A 97 3.76 3.45 2.05
N MET A 98 4.66 3.70 1.09
CA MET A 98 4.28 4.11 -0.27
C MET A 98 3.54 2.99 -1.00
N LEU A 99 3.98 1.74 -0.85
CA LEU A 99 3.28 0.57 -1.39
C LEU A 99 1.85 0.46 -0.81
N TRP A 100 1.70 0.58 0.51
CA TRP A 100 0.38 0.58 1.15
C TRP A 100 -0.49 1.76 0.68
N ALA A 101 0.09 2.94 0.49
CA ALA A 101 -0.63 4.09 -0.02
C ALA A 101 -1.15 3.86 -1.46
N VAL A 102 -0.33 3.26 -2.33
CA VAL A 102 -0.73 2.89 -3.69
C VAL A 102 -1.82 1.82 -3.67
N ILE A 103 -1.68 0.77 -2.84
CA ILE A 103 -2.70 -0.27 -2.68
C ILE A 103 -4.01 0.32 -2.16
N ALA A 104 -3.95 1.20 -1.16
CA ALA A 104 -5.12 1.87 -0.61
C ALA A 104 -5.80 2.77 -1.65
N ALA A 105 -5.02 3.54 -2.43
CA ALA A 105 -5.54 4.37 -3.51
C ALA A 105 -6.18 3.53 -4.62
N ALA A 106 -5.53 2.43 -5.04
CA ALA A 106 -6.09 1.50 -6.02
C ALA A 106 -7.38 0.85 -5.50
N GLY A 107 -7.40 0.44 -4.23
CA GLY A 107 -8.59 -0.09 -3.56
C GLY A 107 -9.72 0.93 -3.49
N LEU A 108 -9.41 2.20 -3.23
CA LEU A 108 -10.39 3.30 -3.22
C LEU A 108 -10.97 3.52 -4.62
N VAL A 109 -10.12 3.63 -5.65
CA VAL A 109 -10.57 3.76 -7.05
C VAL A 109 -11.43 2.56 -7.45
N PHE A 110 -11.01 1.35 -7.07
CA PHE A 110 -11.78 0.13 -7.32
C PHE A 110 -13.14 0.16 -6.62
N ALA A 111 -13.18 0.58 -5.35
CA ALA A 111 -14.43 0.71 -4.59
C ALA A 111 -15.39 1.72 -5.23
N LEU A 112 -14.88 2.87 -5.70
CA LEU A 112 -15.67 3.92 -6.34
C LEU A 112 -16.09 3.58 -7.78
N SER A 113 -15.40 2.65 -8.45
CA SER A 113 -15.67 2.28 -9.84
C SER A 113 -16.99 1.52 -10.07
N GLY A 114 -17.68 1.08 -9.01
CA GLY A 114 -18.88 0.24 -9.12
C GLY A 114 -18.60 -1.21 -9.53
N ALA A 115 -17.35 -1.57 -9.85
CA ALA A 115 -16.92 -2.94 -10.12
C ALA A 115 -17.28 -3.93 -8.98
N PRO A 116 -17.19 -3.58 -7.68
CA PRO A 116 -17.61 -4.48 -6.61
C PRO A 116 -19.09 -4.86 -6.71
N GLN A 117 -19.97 -3.92 -7.07
CA GLN A 117 -21.40 -4.18 -7.22
C GLN A 117 -21.69 -5.07 -8.44
N ALA A 118 -20.99 -4.85 -9.55
CA ALA A 118 -21.12 -5.68 -10.74
C ALA A 118 -20.64 -7.12 -10.51
N ILE A 119 -19.55 -7.30 -9.78
CA ILE A 119 -19.05 -8.62 -9.37
C ILE A 119 -20.04 -9.27 -8.40
N TRP A 120 -20.54 -8.52 -7.43
CA TRP A 120 -21.53 -9.03 -6.48
C TRP A 120 -22.81 -9.50 -7.17
N ALA A 121 -23.34 -8.74 -8.12
CA ALA A 121 -24.52 -9.12 -8.90
C ALA A 121 -24.31 -10.42 -9.69
N ARG A 122 -23.10 -10.65 -10.23
CA ARG A 122 -22.78 -11.91 -10.93
C ARG A 122 -22.69 -13.09 -9.98
N VAL A 123 -22.14 -12.90 -8.78
CA VAL A 123 -22.01 -13.98 -7.78
C VAL A 123 -23.36 -14.27 -7.09
N SER A 124 -24.19 -13.24 -6.89
CA SER A 124 -25.48 -13.36 -6.22
C SER A 124 -26.60 -13.85 -7.12
N HIS A 125 -26.40 -13.90 -8.44
CA HIS A 125 -27.27 -14.68 -9.32
C HIS A 125 -27.16 -16.15 -8.96
N LYS A 126 -28.05 -16.59 -8.05
CA LYS A 126 -28.39 -17.99 -7.86
C LYS A 126 -28.77 -18.54 -9.23
N PRO A 127 -28.15 -19.64 -9.70
CA PRO A 127 -28.59 -20.26 -10.93
C PRO A 127 -30.04 -20.71 -10.75
N GLU A 128 -30.99 -20.00 -11.37
CA GLU A 128 -32.40 -20.40 -11.46
C GLU A 128 -32.58 -21.75 -12.18
N HIS A 129 -31.50 -22.32 -12.73
CA HIS A 129 -31.52 -23.64 -13.37
C HIS A 129 -31.41 -24.85 -12.44
N SER A 130 -31.36 -24.69 -11.10
CA SER A 130 -31.52 -25.86 -10.21
C SER A 130 -32.97 -26.34 -10.07
N GLY A 131 -33.95 -25.63 -10.66
CA GLY A 131 -35.33 -26.11 -10.76
C GLY A 131 -35.48 -27.28 -11.74
N SER A 132 -34.76 -27.29 -12.87
CA SER A 132 -35.10 -28.23 -13.94
C SER A 132 -34.78 -29.69 -13.63
N LEU A 133 -33.76 -29.99 -12.81
CA LEU A 133 -33.43 -31.39 -12.49
C LEU A 133 -34.31 -31.95 -11.37
N VAL A 134 -34.64 -31.13 -10.36
CA VAL A 134 -35.53 -31.55 -9.28
C VAL A 134 -36.97 -31.63 -9.80
N ASP A 135 -37.39 -30.68 -10.65
CA ASP A 135 -38.69 -30.70 -11.28
C ASP A 135 -38.82 -31.86 -12.27
N GLN A 136 -37.79 -32.14 -13.10
CA GLN A 136 -37.77 -33.34 -13.95
C GLN A 136 -37.79 -34.65 -13.16
N TYR A 137 -37.09 -34.72 -12.03
CA TYR A 137 -37.10 -35.90 -11.16
C TYR A 137 -38.47 -36.10 -10.50
N ASN A 138 -39.09 -35.02 -10.03
CA ASN A 138 -40.42 -35.06 -9.42
C ASN A 138 -41.49 -35.44 -10.45
N GLU A 139 -41.42 -34.90 -11.66
CA GLU A 139 -42.34 -35.25 -12.75
C GLU A 139 -42.19 -36.73 -13.17
N ALA A 140 -40.95 -37.22 -13.29
CA ALA A 140 -40.67 -38.61 -13.61
C ALA A 140 -41.17 -39.58 -12.52
N THR A 141 -40.99 -39.23 -11.24
CA THR A 141 -41.46 -40.06 -10.12
C THR A 141 -42.99 -40.03 -9.98
N GLN A 142 -43.64 -38.93 -10.32
CA GLN A 142 -45.10 -38.83 -10.33
C GLN A 142 -45.70 -39.70 -11.45
N LYS A 143 -45.13 -39.64 -12.65
CA LYS A 143 -45.54 -40.48 -13.79
C LYS A 143 -45.39 -41.99 -13.49
N ALA A 144 -44.28 -42.40 -12.86
CA ALA A 144 -44.08 -43.79 -12.47
C ALA A 144 -45.13 -44.28 -11.45
N LYS A 145 -45.56 -43.42 -10.51
CA LYS A 145 -46.63 -43.76 -9.56
C LYS A 145 -47.97 -43.96 -10.26
N ASP A 146 -48.32 -43.10 -11.21
CA ASP A 146 -49.58 -43.21 -11.95
C ASP A 146 -49.61 -44.48 -12.82
N ASP A 147 -48.52 -44.82 -13.50
CA ASP A 147 -48.43 -46.06 -14.28
C ASP A 147 -48.62 -47.31 -13.40
N THR A 148 -48.02 -47.34 -12.20
CA THR A 148 -48.20 -48.49 -11.28
C THR A 148 -49.64 -48.64 -10.75
N LEU A 149 -50.41 -47.54 -10.67
CA LEU A 149 -51.82 -47.59 -10.27
C LEU A 149 -52.69 -48.23 -11.36
N ILE A 150 -52.35 -48.04 -12.63
CA ILE A 150 -53.08 -48.65 -13.76
C ILE A 150 -52.92 -50.18 -13.73
N TYR A 151 -51.71 -50.70 -13.59
CA TYR A 151 -51.46 -52.16 -13.52
C TYR A 151 -52.11 -52.82 -12.29
N ARG A 152 -52.22 -52.11 -11.16
CA ARG A 152 -52.88 -52.63 -9.96
C ARG A 152 -54.41 -52.73 -10.12
N LYS A 153 -55.00 -51.88 -10.97
CA LYS A 153 -56.44 -51.91 -11.23
C LYS A 153 -56.80 -53.09 -12.14
N ASP A 154 -56.05 -53.29 -13.23
CA ASP A 154 -56.25 -54.41 -14.15
C ASP A 154 -56.09 -55.79 -13.47
N SER A 155 -55.12 -55.92 -12.56
CA SER A 155 -54.93 -57.16 -11.80
C SER A 155 -56.05 -57.46 -10.79
N ARG A 156 -56.74 -56.45 -10.26
CA ARG A 156 -57.95 -56.68 -9.44
C ARG A 156 -59.12 -57.14 -10.30
N ASP A 157 -59.31 -56.51 -11.45
CA ASP A 157 -60.42 -56.84 -12.35
C ASP A 157 -60.28 -58.27 -12.88
N LEU A 158 -59.05 -58.72 -13.17
CA LEU A 158 -58.77 -60.11 -13.53
C LEU A 158 -59.06 -61.11 -12.40
N MET A 159 -58.80 -60.75 -11.13
CA MET A 159 -59.14 -61.60 -9.97
C MET A 159 -60.65 -61.65 -9.69
N GLU A 160 -61.40 -60.60 -10.00
CA GLU A 160 -62.87 -60.63 -9.90
C GLU A 160 -63.52 -61.50 -10.99
N ILE A 161 -62.95 -61.53 -12.18
CA ILE A 161 -63.44 -62.41 -13.27
C ILE A 161 -63.24 -63.89 -12.90
N ASP A 162 -62.11 -64.24 -12.26
CA ASP A 162 -61.83 -65.63 -11.87
C ASP A 162 -62.76 -66.12 -10.76
N LYS A 163 -63.09 -65.26 -9.79
CA LYS A 163 -64.07 -65.58 -8.73
C LYS A 163 -65.50 -65.81 -9.21
N ARG A 164 -65.86 -65.39 -10.43
CA ARG A 164 -67.19 -65.65 -11.02
C ARG A 164 -67.28 -66.99 -11.77
N LYS A 165 -66.17 -67.71 -11.95
CA LYS A 165 -66.12 -68.99 -12.69
C LYS A 165 -66.16 -70.24 -11.81
N HIS A 166 -66.16 -70.09 -10.49
CA HIS A 166 -66.35 -71.17 -9.52
C HIS A 166 -67.62 -70.94 -8.71
#